data_AF-A0A1F4YME8-F1
#
_entry.id   AF-A0A1F4YME8-F1
#
_cell.length_a   1.000
_cell.length_b   1.000
_cell.length_c   1.000
_cell.angle_alpha   90.00
_cell.angle_beta   90.00
_cell.angle_gamma   90.00
#
_symmetry.space_group_name_H-M   'P 1'
#
loop_
_entity.id
_entity.type
_entity.pdbx_description
1 polymer ?
#
loop_
_entity_poly.entity_id
_entity_poly.type
_entity_poly.pdbx_seq_one_letter_code
_entity_poly.pdbx_strand_id
1 'polypeptide(L)' 'MECAYCGIDFNGKPYRRDGEIYCSKECADADGEERFGLEDEEYDDYGDDVEEEDLEEEF' A
#
# COMPACT_ATOMS: atom_id res chain seq x y z
N MET A 1 21.35 -13.90 -12.31
CA MET A 1 20.67 -13.04 -11.32
C MET A 1 19.23 -13.46 -11.39
N GLU A 2 18.62 -13.80 -10.27
CA GLU A 2 17.25 -14.30 -10.24
C GLU A 2 16.29 -13.17 -9.91
N CYS A 3 15.13 -13.14 -10.58
CA CYS A 3 14.07 -12.19 -10.28
C CYS A 3 13.34 -12.62 -9.00
N ALA A 4 13.25 -11.73 -7.99
CA ALA A 4 12.55 -11.99 -6.74
C ALA A 4 11.04 -12.28 -6.93
N TYR A 5 10.43 -11.74 -7.99
CA TYR A 5 9.02 -11.93 -8.30
C TYR A 5 8.73 -13.20 -9.10
N CYS A 6 9.34 -13.34 -10.30
CA CYS A 6 9.01 -14.44 -11.22
C CYS A 6 10.01 -15.61 -11.22
N GLY A 7 11.09 -15.53 -10.43
CA GLY A 7 12.06 -16.62 -10.27
C GLY A 7 12.91 -16.93 -11.50
N ILE A 8 12.85 -16.11 -12.56
CA ILE A 8 13.65 -16.36 -13.77
C ILE A 8 15.09 -15.85 -13.60
N ASP A 9 16.04 -16.62 -14.11
CA ASP A 9 17.40 -16.16 -14.32
C ASP A 9 17.48 -15.21 -15.51
N PHE A 10 18.03 -14.02 -15.28
CA PHE A 10 18.25 -13.03 -16.31
C PHE A 10 19.68 -12.47 -16.26
N ASN A 11 20.15 -12.08 -17.44
CA ASN A 11 21.42 -11.40 -17.65
C ASN A 11 21.14 -10.07 -18.34
N GLY A 12 21.12 -8.99 -17.55
CA GLY A 12 20.74 -7.66 -18.01
C GLY A 12 20.93 -6.65 -16.89
N LYS A 13 20.47 -5.41 -17.12
CA LYS A 13 20.51 -4.37 -16.08
C LYS A 13 19.38 -4.65 -15.08
N PRO A 14 19.69 -5.09 -13.84
CA PRO A 14 18.65 -5.44 -12.89
C PRO A 14 17.90 -4.19 -12.43
N TYR A 15 16.59 -4.33 -12.27
CA TYR A 15 15.79 -3.33 -11.59
C TYR A 15 15.81 -3.60 -10.09
N ARG A 16 16.07 -2.59 -9.27
CA ARG A 16 16.19 -2.73 -7.81
C ARG A 16 15.18 -1.83 -7.11
N ARG A 17 14.42 -2.41 -6.19
CA ARG A 17 13.39 -1.75 -5.39
C ARG A 17 13.35 -2.44 -4.02
N ASP A 18 13.31 -1.66 -2.94
CA ASP A 18 13.23 -2.16 -1.56
C ASP A 18 14.25 -3.25 -1.16
N GLY A 19 15.44 -3.24 -1.77
CA GLY A 19 16.51 -4.21 -1.50
C GLY A 19 16.45 -5.49 -2.33
N GLU A 20 15.43 -5.65 -3.17
CA GLU A 20 15.23 -6.81 -4.03
C GLU A 20 15.62 -6.55 -5.49
N ILE A 21 15.76 -7.64 -6.26
CA ILE A 21 16.23 -7.65 -7.64
C ILE A 21 15.14 -8.21 -8.56
N TYR A 22 14.81 -7.44 -9.59
CA TYR A 22 13.77 -7.77 -10.55
C TYR A 22 14.31 -7.75 -11.97
N CYS A 23 13.78 -8.64 -12.83
CA CYS A 23 14.17 -8.71 -14.24
C CYS A 23 13.67 -7.50 -15.05
N SER A 24 12.56 -6.89 -14.62
CA SER A 24 11.88 -5.78 -15.30
C SER A 24 11.19 -4.87 -14.28
N LYS A 25 10.85 -3.63 -14.70
CA LYS A 25 10.02 -2.71 -13.88
C LYS A 25 8.67 -3.34 -13.55
N GLU A 26 8.04 -4.03 -14.50
CA GLU A 26 6.72 -4.68 -14.31
C GLU A 26 6.73 -5.65 -13.14
N CYS A 27 7.77 -6.49 -13.01
CA CYS A 27 7.90 -7.41 -11.89
C CYS A 27 8.10 -6.69 -10.54
N ALA A 28 8.76 -5.53 -10.54
CA ALA A 28 8.95 -4.74 -9.33
C ALA A 28 7.72 -3.91 -8.95
N ASP A 29 6.84 -3.65 -9.90
CA ASP A 29 5.57 -2.97 -9.64
C ASP A 29 4.55 -3.97 -9.12
N ALA A 30 4.41 -5.12 -9.79
CA ALA A 30 3.54 -6.21 -9.36
C ALA A 30 3.88 -6.71 -7.95
N ASP A 31 5.17 -6.91 -7.64
CA ASP A 31 5.58 -7.29 -6.27
C ASP A 31 5.21 -6.21 -5.23
N GLY A 32 5.34 -4.93 -5.59
CA GLY A 32 4.94 -3.82 -4.73
C GLY A 32 3.42 -3.75 -4.53
N GLU A 33 2.64 -3.95 -5.59
CA GLU A 33 1.17 -3.99 -5.50
C GLU A 33 0.69 -5.20 -4.68
N GLU A 34 1.31 -6.37 -4.80
CA GLU A 34 0.94 -7.54 -3.98
C GLU A 34 1.31 -7.38 -2.50
N ARG A 35 2.41 -6.69 -2.19
CA ARG A 35 2.88 -6.50 -0.81
C ARG A 35 2.24 -5.31 -0.09
N PHE A 36 1.86 -4.28 -0.83
CA PHE A 36 1.33 -3.03 -0.29
C PHE A 36 -0.12 -2.74 -0.74
N GLY A 37 -0.75 -3.64 -1.51
CA GLY A 37 -2.11 -3.48 -2.06
C GLY A 37 -3.25 -3.63 -1.04
N LEU A 38 -3.02 -3.33 0.22
CA LEU A 38 -4.04 -3.33 1.29
C LEU A 38 -3.92 -2.06 2.13
N GLU A 39 -3.95 -0.88 1.51
CA GLU A 39 -4.21 0.39 2.22
C GLU A 39 -5.13 1.33 1.42
N ASP A 40 -5.98 0.79 0.54
CA ASP A 40 -7.21 1.48 0.10
C ASP A 40 -8.44 0.81 0.77
N GLU A 41 -8.27 0.29 1.99
CA GLU A 41 -9.41 0.05 2.86
C GLU A 41 -9.85 1.40 3.44
N GLU A 42 -10.83 1.95 2.75
CA GLU A 42 -12.03 2.54 3.36
C GLU A 42 -11.75 3.72 4.32
N TYR A 43 -11.74 4.92 3.71
CA TYR A 43 -12.08 6.14 4.42
C TYR A 43 -13.60 6.14 4.69
N ASP A 44 -14.05 5.33 5.64
CA ASP A 44 -15.32 5.51 6.33
C ASP A 44 -15.06 5.85 7.80
N ASP A 45 -16.03 6.51 8.44
CA ASP A 45 -16.04 6.89 9.86
C ASP A 45 -15.53 8.29 10.28
N TYR A 46 -15.94 9.36 9.59
CA TYR A 46 -16.33 10.58 10.32
C TYR A 46 -17.67 11.11 9.78
N GLY A 47 -18.70 10.31 10.04
CA GLY A 47 -20.08 10.77 10.14
C GLY A 47 -20.53 10.67 11.59
N ASP A 48 -19.85 11.37 12.51
CA ASP A 48 -20.30 11.53 13.90
C ASP A 48 -20.85 12.95 14.05
N ASP A 49 -22.15 13.04 13.80
CA ASP A 49 -23.03 14.15 14.12
C ASP A 49 -23.08 14.26 15.66
N VAL A 50 -22.16 15.02 16.27
CA VAL A 50 -22.34 15.46 17.66
C VAL A 50 -23.04 16.81 17.62
N GLU A 51 -24.36 16.77 17.81
CA GLU A 51 -25.18 17.94 18.12
C GLU A 51 -24.68 18.54 19.46
N GLU A 52 -23.74 19.50 19.39
CA GLU A 52 -23.35 20.36 20.52
C GLU A 52 -24.40 21.48 20.72
N GLU A 53 -25.64 21.17 21.08
CA GLU A 53 -26.53 22.20 21.65
C GLU A 53 -27.35 21.67 22.84
N ASP A 54 -26.95 22.18 24.01
CA ASP A 54 -27.82 22.57 25.14
C ASP A 54 -28.30 21.47 26.11
N LEU A 55 -27.41 21.12 27.05
CA LEU A 55 -27.82 20.49 28.31
C LEU A 55 -27.06 21.16 29.45
N GLU A 56 -27.51 22.35 29.86
CA GLU A 56 -27.26 22.91 31.19
C GLU A 56 -28.26 24.04 31.51
N GLU A 57 -29.55 23.65 31.61
CA GLU A 57 -30.48 24.30 32.52
C GLU A 57 -30.14 23.84 33.96
N GLU A 58 -30.15 24.80 34.89
CA GLU A 58 -30.14 24.66 36.36
C GLU A 58 -28.80 24.86 37.10
N PHE A 59 -28.43 26.13 37.32
CA PHE A 59 -28.08 26.62 38.66
C PHE A 59 -28.35 28.12 38.86
#